data_AF-A0A544VQ80-F1
#
_entry.id   AF-A0A544VQ80-F1
#
_cell.length_a   1.000
_cell.length_b   1.000
_cell.length_c   1.000
_cell.angle_alpha   90.00
_cell.angle_beta   90.00
_cell.angle_gamma   90.00
#
_symmetry.space_group_name_H-M   'P 1'
#
loop_
_entity.id
_entity.type
_entity.pdbx_description
1 polymer ?
#
loop_
_entity_poly.entity_id
_entity_poly.type
_entity_poly.pdbx_seq_one_letter_code
_entity_poly.pdbx_strand_id
1 'polypeptide(L)'
;ADDSGLAVDFLGGAPGIYSARYADGRGDAANNAKLLEAMKDVPDAERGAQFVSVLALVRHADDPLPILCEGIWEGRILREARGAHGFGYDPLFWVPERDCSSAELAPEEKNRLSHRAHETAQY
;
A
#
# COMPACT_ATOMS: atom_id res chain seq x y z
N ALA A 1 0.03 -9.64 -15.10
CA ALA A 1 0.59 -9.86 -13.74
C ALA A 1 0.48 -8.55 -12.97
N ASP A 2 0.41 -8.62 -11.65
CA ASP A 2 0.34 -7.44 -10.76
C ASP A 2 1.42 -7.60 -9.68
N ASP A 3 2.08 -6.50 -9.32
CA ASP A 3 2.89 -6.41 -8.11
C ASP A 3 2.50 -5.13 -7.37
N SER A 4 2.33 -5.25 -6.05
CA SER A 4 1.83 -4.16 -5.22
C SER A 4 2.59 -4.07 -3.90
N GLY A 5 2.74 -2.85 -3.39
CA GLY A 5 3.50 -2.58 -2.18
C GLY A 5 3.18 -1.24 -1.54
N LEU A 6 3.67 -1.07 -0.33
CA LEU A 6 3.62 0.16 0.44
C LEU A 6 4.99 0.83 0.35
N ALA A 7 5.04 2.07 -0.10
CA ALA A 7 6.22 2.92 -0.05
C ALA A 7 6.03 4.02 0.98
N VAL A 8 6.98 4.17 1.91
CA VAL A 8 6.95 5.21 2.95
C VAL A 8 8.06 6.21 2.69
N ASP A 9 7.70 7.50 2.61
CA ASP A 9 8.59 8.56 2.13
C ASP A 9 9.82 8.70 3.03
N PHE A 10 9.61 8.76 4.35
CA PHE A 10 10.69 8.87 5.33
C PHE A 10 11.66 7.69 5.32
N LEU A 11 11.19 6.51 4.91
CA LEU A 11 12.00 5.30 4.82
C LEU A 11 12.62 5.12 3.42
N GLY A 12 12.62 6.15 2.58
CA GLY A 12 13.16 6.08 1.22
C GLY A 12 12.42 5.09 0.33
N GLY A 13 11.11 4.91 0.55
CA GLY A 13 10.26 3.98 -0.19
C GLY A 13 10.19 2.57 0.38
N ALA A 14 10.87 2.27 1.49
CA ALA A 14 10.65 0.99 2.18
C ALA A 14 9.24 0.94 2.81
N PRO A 15 8.59 -0.24 2.91
CA PRO A 15 9.10 -1.56 2.53
C PRO A 15 9.16 -1.85 1.01
N GLY A 16 8.40 -1.14 0.18
CA GLY A 16 8.45 -1.25 -1.29
C GLY A 16 8.20 -2.69 -1.78
N ILE A 17 9.02 -3.18 -2.70
CA ILE A 17 8.93 -4.57 -3.23
C ILE A 17 9.09 -5.66 -2.16
N TYR A 18 9.51 -5.30 -0.95
CA TYR A 18 9.61 -6.20 0.20
C TYR A 18 8.35 -6.19 1.07
N SER A 19 7.29 -5.46 0.71
CA SER A 19 6.07 -5.31 1.52
C SER A 19 5.54 -6.61 2.12
N ALA A 20 5.37 -7.66 1.32
CA ALA A 20 4.85 -8.95 1.82
C ALA A 20 5.82 -9.67 2.79
N ARG A 21 7.12 -9.37 2.69
CA ARG A 21 8.20 -10.05 3.43
C ARG A 21 9.03 -9.10 4.29
N TYR A 22 8.45 -7.95 4.68
CA TYR A 22 9.21 -6.90 5.34
C TYR A 22 9.79 -7.37 6.68
N ALA A 23 9.05 -8.19 7.42
CA ALA A 23 9.48 -8.88 8.63
C ALA A 23 9.85 -10.34 8.36
N ASP A 24 10.59 -10.60 7.28
CA ASP A 24 11.12 -11.93 6.91
C ASP A 24 10.02 -12.97 6.67
N GLY A 25 8.88 -12.52 6.12
CA GLY A 25 7.73 -13.39 5.81
C GLY A 25 6.93 -13.86 7.03
N ARG A 26 7.08 -13.22 8.19
CA ARG A 26 6.35 -13.57 9.43
C ARG A 26 4.88 -13.11 9.46
N GLY A 27 4.35 -12.63 8.34
CA GLY A 27 2.95 -12.20 8.18
C GLY A 27 2.69 -10.74 8.56
N ASP A 28 1.45 -10.31 8.33
CA ASP A 28 1.02 -8.90 8.38
C ASP A 28 1.25 -8.26 9.74
N ALA A 29 0.95 -8.96 10.84
CA ALA A 29 1.16 -8.43 12.18
C ALA A 29 2.63 -8.11 12.46
N ALA A 30 3.55 -8.97 12.00
CA ALA A 30 4.99 -8.75 12.16
C ALA A 30 5.49 -7.61 11.25
N ASN A 31 4.97 -7.53 10.02
CA ASN A 31 5.24 -6.44 9.09
C ASN A 31 4.79 -5.08 9.67
N ASN A 32 3.59 -5.01 10.22
CA ASN A 32 3.02 -3.83 10.87
C ASN A 32 3.83 -3.41 12.09
N ALA A 33 4.20 -4.36 12.96
CA ALA A 33 5.04 -4.08 14.13
C ALA A 33 6.42 -3.52 13.71
N LYS A 34 7.06 -4.11 12.70
CA LYS A 34 8.35 -3.63 12.18
C LYS A 34 8.24 -2.23 11.59
N LEU A 35 7.15 -1.94 10.87
CA LEU A 35 6.91 -0.61 10.30
C LEU A 35 6.70 0.44 11.40
N LEU A 36 5.87 0.14 12.40
CA LEU A 36 5.63 1.04 13.52
C LEU A 36 6.92 1.35 14.30
N GLU A 37 7.76 0.34 14.55
CA GLU A 37 9.05 0.54 15.20
C GLU A 37 9.99 1.43 14.36
N ALA A 38 10.07 1.19 13.05
CA ALA A 38 10.87 2.01 12.14
C ALA A 38 10.39 3.48 12.07
N MET A 39 9.10 3.71 12.33
CA MET A 39 8.46 5.02 12.24
C MET A 39 8.23 5.69 13.61
N LYS A 40 8.68 5.11 14.73
CA LYS A 40 8.25 5.54 16.08
C LYS A 40 8.51 7.02 16.38
N ASP A 41 9.69 7.50 15.99
CA ASP A 41 10.18 8.86 16.27
C ASP A 41 9.93 9.84 15.12
N VAL A 42 9.25 9.39 14.05
CA VAL A 42 8.98 10.23 12.87
C VAL A 42 7.86 11.22 13.17
N PRO A 43 8.07 12.54 12.96
CA PRO A 43 7.05 13.56 13.12
C PRO A 43 5.85 13.32 12.20
N ASP A 44 4.65 13.71 12.63
CA ASP A 44 3.41 13.44 11.88
C ASP A 44 3.42 14.01 10.44
N ALA A 45 4.11 15.14 10.23
CA ALA A 45 4.26 15.78 8.92
C ALA A 45 5.13 14.97 7.93
N GLU A 46 5.95 14.04 8.41
CA GLU A 46 6.90 13.26 7.60
C GLU A 46 6.44 11.80 7.41
N ARG A 47 5.21 11.46 7.82
CA ARG A 47 4.69 10.08 7.75
C ARG A 47 4.01 9.75 6.41
N GLY A 48 4.30 10.52 5.35
CA GLY A 48 3.77 10.31 4.01
C GLY A 48 4.06 8.90 3.51
N ALA A 49 3.05 8.29 2.87
CA ALA A 49 3.16 6.96 2.30
C ALA A 49 2.17 6.79 1.16
N GLN A 50 2.45 5.80 0.32
CA GLN A 50 1.60 5.44 -0.79
C GLN A 50 1.55 3.94 -0.98
N PHE A 51 0.34 3.42 -1.23
CA PHE A 51 0.23 2.13 -1.87
C PHE A 51 0.41 2.29 -3.38
N VAL A 52 1.21 1.40 -3.96
CA VAL A 52 1.51 1.35 -5.38
C VAL A 52 1.12 -0.02 -5.90
N SER A 53 0.44 -0.04 -7.05
CA SER A 53 0.11 -1.23 -7.84
C SER A 53 0.64 -1.04 -9.26
N VAL A 54 1.23 -2.08 -9.85
CA VAL A 54 1.59 -2.07 -11.26
C VAL A 54 1.06 -3.31 -11.96
N LEU A 55 0.14 -3.12 -12.90
CA LEU A 55 -0.30 -4.15 -13.84
C LEU A 55 0.67 -4.21 -15.01
N ALA A 56 1.04 -5.42 -15.42
CA ALA A 56 1.63 -5.69 -16.72
C ALA A 56 0.76 -6.66 -17.53
N LEU A 57 0.30 -6.21 -18.70
CA LEU A 57 -0.38 -7.04 -19.70
C LEU A 57 0.59 -7.32 -20.86
N VAL A 58 0.90 -8.59 -21.03
CA VAL A 58 1.84 -9.12 -22.02
C VAL A 58 1.05 -10.00 -22.99
N ARG A 59 1.10 -9.72 -24.30
CA ARG A 59 0.30 -10.47 -25.29
C ARG A 59 0.86 -11.86 -25.60
N HIS A 60 2.19 -11.99 -25.57
CA HIS A 60 2.93 -13.23 -25.75
C HIS A 60 4.31 -13.10 -25.07
N ALA A 61 4.99 -14.22 -24.83
CA ALA A 61 6.23 -14.24 -24.02
C ALA A 61 7.30 -13.23 -24.45
N ASP A 62 7.46 -13.02 -25.75
CA ASP A 62 8.47 -12.09 -26.32
C ASP A 62 7.89 -10.71 -26.69
N ASP A 63 6.78 -10.27 -26.07
CA ASP A 63 6.19 -8.95 -26.36
C ASP A 63 7.15 -7.83 -25.95
N PRO A 64 7.71 -7.06 -26.91
CA PRO A 64 8.69 -6.03 -26.59
C PRO A 64 8.05 -4.77 -25.98
N LEU A 65 6.72 -4.67 -26.00
CA LEU A 65 5.99 -3.51 -25.55
C LEU A 65 4.73 -3.94 -24.76
N PRO A 66 4.91 -4.45 -23.53
CA PRO A 66 3.78 -4.75 -22.67
C PRO A 66 3.02 -3.48 -22.32
N ILE A 67 1.73 -3.62 -22.10
CA ILE A 67 0.91 -2.55 -21.52
C ILE A 67 1.18 -2.52 -20.02
N LEU A 68 1.53 -1.36 -19.49
CA LEU A 68 1.72 -1.13 -18.07
C LEU A 68 0.66 -0.16 -17.54
N CYS A 69 0.06 -0.49 -16.41
CA CYS A 69 -0.87 0.39 -15.69
C CYS A 69 -0.34 0.58 -14.29
N GLU A 70 -0.28 1.82 -13.83
CA GLU A 70 0.14 2.13 -12.47
C GLU A 70 -1.04 2.75 -11.70
N GLY A 71 -1.30 2.20 -10.52
CA GLY A 71 -2.24 2.74 -9.56
C GLY A 71 -1.51 3.21 -8.32
N ILE A 72 -1.70 4.48 -7.95
CA ILE A 72 -1.16 5.07 -6.73
C ILE A 72 -2.32 5.45 -5.81
N TRP A 73 -2.15 5.18 -4.52
CA TRP A 73 -3.04 5.67 -3.48
C TRP A 73 -2.23 6.32 -2.37
N GLU A 74 -2.32 7.64 -2.28
CA GLU A 74 -1.59 8.47 -1.33
C GLU A 74 -2.27 8.50 0.04
N GLY A 75 -1.46 8.54 1.10
CA GLY A 75 -1.91 8.56 2.47
C GLY A 75 -0.77 8.82 3.46
N ARG A 76 -0.95 8.37 4.69
CA ARG A 76 0.08 8.49 5.74
C ARG A 76 0.07 7.29 6.68
N ILE A 77 1.20 7.01 7.33
CA ILE A 77 1.29 5.92 8.30
C ILE A 77 0.77 6.39 9.67
N LEU A 78 -0.13 5.63 10.26
CA LEU A 78 -0.64 5.85 11.62
C LEU A 78 0.41 5.49 12.68
N ARG A 79 0.16 5.92 13.92
CA ARG A 79 0.98 5.54 15.09
C ARG A 79 0.55 4.20 15.71
N GLU A 80 -0.66 3.78 15.40
CA GLU A 80 -1.29 2.56 15.92
C GLU A 80 -2.26 2.02 14.86
N ALA A 81 -2.51 0.71 14.92
CA ALA A 81 -3.46 0.07 14.02
C ALA A 81 -4.91 0.46 14.36
N ARG A 82 -5.71 0.74 13.33
CA ARG A 82 -7.14 1.01 13.44
C ARG A 82 -7.90 0.18 12.40
N GLY A 83 -9.15 -0.17 12.70
CA GLY A 83 -9.98 -0.98 11.81
C GLY A 83 -9.72 -2.49 11.88
N ALA A 84 -10.58 -3.23 11.19
CA ALA A 84 -10.58 -4.70 11.19
C ALA A 84 -10.76 -5.31 9.79
N HIS A 85 -11.00 -4.47 8.78
CA HIS A 85 -11.15 -4.90 7.39
C HIS A 85 -9.80 -4.92 6.69
N GLY A 86 -9.75 -5.59 5.53
CA GLY A 86 -8.56 -5.60 4.70
C GLY A 86 -7.46 -6.54 5.20
N PHE A 87 -6.22 -6.27 4.80
CA PHE A 87 -5.03 -7.08 5.04
C PHE A 87 -3.75 -6.24 4.96
N GLY A 88 -2.59 -6.85 5.27
CA GLY A 88 -1.30 -6.18 5.18
C GLY A 88 -1.22 -4.94 6.05
N TYR A 89 -0.92 -3.80 5.42
CA TYR A 89 -0.71 -2.51 6.07
C TYR A 89 -1.98 -1.65 6.16
N ASP A 90 -3.15 -2.15 5.74
CA ASP A 90 -4.40 -1.37 5.76
C ASP A 90 -4.72 -0.75 7.14
N PRO A 91 -4.48 -1.43 8.28
CA PRO A 91 -4.75 -0.84 9.60
C PRO A 91 -3.84 0.33 9.95
N LEU A 92 -2.70 0.47 9.26
CA LEU A 92 -1.73 1.54 9.46
C LEU A 92 -1.81 2.62 8.40
N PHE A 93 -2.55 2.41 7.32
CA PHE A 93 -2.63 3.33 6.20
C PHE A 93 -3.82 4.27 6.36
N TRP A 94 -3.54 5.55 6.61
CA TRP A 94 -4.55 6.58 6.75
C TRP A 94 -4.97 7.16 5.40
N VAL A 95 -6.27 7.35 5.23
CA VAL A 95 -6.91 7.89 4.03
C VAL A 95 -7.44 9.30 4.34
N PRO A 96 -6.73 10.37 3.92
CA PRO A 96 -7.11 11.75 4.28
C PRO A 96 -8.53 12.14 3.84
N GLU A 97 -8.95 11.67 2.66
CA GLU A 97 -10.25 11.99 2.05
C GLU A 97 -11.46 11.37 2.78
N ARG A 98 -11.20 10.46 3.72
CA ARG A 98 -12.21 9.72 4.49
C ARG A 98 -12.03 9.82 6.00
N ASP A 99 -10.98 10.50 6.45
CA ASP A 99 -10.66 10.69 7.87
C ASP A 99 -10.64 9.36 8.66
N CYS A 100 -10.13 8.29 8.03
CA CYS A 100 -10.05 6.95 8.63
C CYS A 100 -8.86 6.15 8.09
N SER A 101 -8.56 5.02 8.73
CA SER A 101 -7.64 4.02 8.16
C SER A 101 -8.30 3.23 7.03
N SER A 102 -7.50 2.69 6.11
CA SER A 102 -8.01 1.83 5.04
C SER A 102 -8.73 0.58 5.57
N ALA A 103 -8.39 0.11 6.77
CA ALA A 103 -9.06 -1.03 7.42
C ALA A 103 -10.38 -0.67 8.12
N GLU A 104 -10.72 0.62 8.22
CA GLU A 104 -12.02 1.09 8.69
C GLU A 104 -13.01 1.29 7.54
N LEU A 105 -12.53 1.39 6.30
CA LEU A 105 -13.38 1.44 5.12
C LEU A 105 -14.12 0.12 4.92
N ALA A 106 -15.40 0.22 4.52
CA ALA A 106 -16.12 -0.94 4.03
C ALA A 106 -15.39 -1.52 2.79
N PRO A 107 -15.37 -2.85 2.60
CA PRO A 107 -14.65 -3.46 1.47
C PRO A 107 -15.02 -2.88 0.10
N GLU A 108 -16.31 -2.58 -0.10
CA GLU A 108 -16.82 -1.99 -1.34
C GLU A 108 -16.29 -0.58 -1.59
N GLU A 109 -16.13 0.21 -0.54
CA GLU A 109 -15.60 1.57 -0.64
C GLU A 109 -14.09 1.54 -0.87
N LYS A 110 -13.36 0.69 -0.15
CA LYS A 110 -11.93 0.46 -0.37
C LYS A 110 -11.65 0.07 -1.83
N ASN A 111 -12.45 -0.83 -2.39
CA ASN A 111 -12.31 -1.29 -3.76
C ASN A 111 -12.54 -0.20 -4.82
N ARG A 112 -13.18 0.93 -4.47
CA ARG A 112 -13.37 2.07 -5.38
C ARG A 112 -12.28 3.12 -5.26
N LEU A 113 -11.63 3.22 -4.10
CA LEU A 113 -10.65 4.27 -3.79
C LEU A 113 -9.19 3.81 -3.90
N SER A 114 -8.94 2.51 -3.75
CA SER A 114 -7.57 1.99 -3.63
C SER A 114 -6.76 2.03 -4.92
N HIS A 115 -5.45 1.86 -4.79
CA HIS A 115 -4.47 1.72 -5.88
C HIS A 115 -4.92 0.71 -6.95
N ARG A 116 -5.55 -0.40 -6.54
CA ARG A 116 -6.08 -1.42 -7.47
C ARG A 116 -7.24 -0.91 -8.31
N ALA A 117 -8.07 -0.03 -7.77
CA ALA A 117 -9.15 0.61 -8.52
C ALA A 117 -8.57 1.51 -9.62
N HIS A 118 -7.58 2.32 -9.26
CA HIS A 118 -6.91 3.24 -10.18
C HIS A 118 -6.11 2.53 -11.28
N GLU A 119 -5.46 1.41 -10.95
CA GLU A 119 -4.79 0.53 -11.92
C GLU A 119 -5.76 0.04 -13.00
N THR A 120 -6.96 -0.42 -12.59
CA THR A 120 -7.97 -0.93 -13.54
C THR A 120 -8.72 0.15 -14.30
N ALA A 121 -8.75 1.39 -13.81
CA ALA A 121 -9.49 2.49 -14.45
C ALA A 121 -8.79 3.04 -15.71
N GLN A 122 -7.54 2.63 -15.97
CA GLN A 122 -6.79 3.04 -17.17
C GLN A 122 -7.16 2.23 -18.44
N TYR A 123 -8.08 1.26 -18.35
CA TYR A 123 -8.58 0.45 -19.48
C TYR A 123 -10.08 0.13 -19.39
#